data_AF-A0A1F3HB13-F1
#
_entry.id   AF-A0A1F3HB13-F1
#
_cell.length_a   1.000
_cell.length_b   1.000
_cell.length_c   1.000
_cell.angle_alpha   90.00
_cell.angle_beta   90.00
_cell.angle_gamma   90.00
#
_symmetry.space_group_name_H-M   'P 1'
#
loop_
_entity.id
_entity.type
_entity.pdbx_description
1 polymer ?
#
loop_
_entity_poly.entity_id
_entity_poly.type
_entity_poly.pdbx_seq_one_letter_code
_entity_poly.pdbx_strand_id
1 'polypeptide(L)' 'MELENPYNPAIMLNNSDMIQYSFRRCLIESLYNGTDVILSEGILSKQILNVPGVLLPQINLSDSRTNEGWKHEN' A
#
# COMPACT_ATOMS: atom_id res chain seq x y z
N MET A 1 2.09 -6.87 -3.05
CA MET A 1 3.24 -7.30 -2.25
C MET A 1 3.76 -8.55 -2.91
N GLU A 2 5.08 -8.69 -2.96
CA GLU A 2 5.73 -9.82 -3.60
C GLU A 2 6.51 -10.55 -2.51
N LEU A 3 6.49 -11.88 -2.52
CA LEU A 3 7.02 -12.71 -1.43
C LEU A 3 8.50 -12.41 -1.14
N GLU A 4 9.26 -12.11 -2.19
CA GLU A 4 10.71 -11.89 -2.12
C GLU A 4 11.10 -10.41 -2.07
N ASN A 5 10.15 -9.49 -2.25
CA ASN A 5 10.44 -8.05 -2.25
C ASN A 5 9.82 -7.38 -1.02
N PRO A 6 10.65 -6.88 -0.09
CA PRO A 6 10.17 -6.17 1.09
C PRO A 6 9.27 -4.99 0.71
N TYR A 7 8.15 -4.85 1.41
CA TYR A 7 7.30 -3.67 1.26
C TYR A 7 8.03 -2.42 1.72
N ASN A 8 8.17 -1.43 0.82
CA ASN A 8 8.72 -0.12 1.13
C ASN A 8 7.89 0.98 0.45
N PRO A 9 7.11 1.78 1.20
CA PRO A 9 6.25 2.81 0.62
C PRO A 9 7.04 3.91 -0.10
N ALA A 10 8.28 4.19 0.33
CA ALA A 10 9.11 5.20 -0.32
C ALA A 10 9.54 4.75 -1.74
N ILE A 11 9.79 3.45 -1.94
CA ILE A 11 10.11 2.90 -3.27
C ILE A 11 8.88 2.96 -4.18
N MET A 12 7.69 2.64 -3.65
CA MET A 12 6.45 2.72 -4.42
C MET A 12 6.10 4.16 -4.85
N LEU A 13 6.49 5.15 -4.04
CA LEU A 13 6.27 6.57 -4.28
C LEU A 13 7.49 7.26 -4.94
N ASN A 14 8.44 6.50 -5.49
CA ASN A 14 9.69 7.05 -6.02
C ASN A 14 9.42 8.10 -7.13
N ASN A 15 8.53 7.78 -8.07
CA ASN A 15 8.20 8.64 -9.21
C ASN A 15 6.79 9.24 -9.14
N SER A 16 6.12 9.18 -7.98
CA SER A 16 4.74 9.65 -7.84
C SER A 16 4.48 10.18 -6.43
N ASP A 17 3.70 11.25 -6.32
CA ASP A 17 3.30 11.80 -5.02
C ASP A 17 2.09 11.08 -4.42
N MET A 18 1.42 10.25 -5.21
CA MET A 18 0.30 9.43 -4.79
C MET A 18 0.24 8.15 -5.62
N ILE A 19 -0.04 7.02 -4.99
CA ILE A 19 -0.28 5.75 -5.66
C ILE A 19 -1.43 4.99 -4.97
N GLN A 20 -2.39 4.54 -5.77
CA GLN A 20 -3.39 3.56 -5.31
C GLN A 20 -2.74 2.18 -5.28
N TYR A 21 -2.96 1.44 -4.20
CA TYR A 21 -2.42 0.09 -4.05
C TYR A 21 -3.52 -0.91 -3.70
N SER A 22 -3.31 -2.15 -4.13
CA SER A 22 -4.11 -3.31 -3.77
C SER A 22 -3.19 -4.52 -3.65
N PHE A 23 -3.10 -5.08 -2.44
CA PHE A 23 -2.19 -6.18 -2.13
C PHE A 23 -2.93 -7.39 -1.61
N ARG A 24 -2.66 -8.54 -2.21
CA ARG A 24 -3.06 -9.86 -1.70
C ARG A 24 -1.89 -10.42 -0.88
N ARG A 25 -2.15 -10.78 0.39
CA ARG A 25 -1.11 -11.25 1.33
C ARG A 25 -1.23 -12.73 1.68
N CYS A 26 -2.44 -13.27 1.60
CA CYS A 26 -2.72 -14.69 1.75
C CYS A 26 -3.76 -15.10 0.73
N LEU A 27 -3.69 -16.35 0.27
CA LEU A 27 -4.60 -16.94 -0.70
C LEU A 27 -5.03 -18.32 -0.18
N ILE A 28 -6.33 -18.56 -0.12
CA ILE A 28 -6.93 -19.88 0.06
C ILE A 28 -7.80 -20.10 -1.17
N GLU A 29 -7.34 -20.96 -2.08
CA GLU A 29 -7.98 -21.18 -3.38
C GLU A 29 -8.62 -22.57 -3.42
N SER A 30 -9.84 -22.64 -3.94
CA SER A 30 -10.58 -23.87 -4.17
C SER A 30 -10.99 -23.98 -5.63
N LEU A 31 -10.95 -25.19 -6.18
CA LEU A 31 -11.39 -25.46 -7.55
C LEU A 31 -12.85 -25.11 -7.81
N TYR A 32 -13.70 -25.16 -6.77
CA TYR A 32 -15.16 -25.03 -6.90
C TYR A 32 -15.80 -23.96 -6.01
N ASN A 33 -15.03 -23.37 -5.08
CA ASN A 33 -15.58 -22.48 -4.05
C ASN A 33 -14.84 -21.14 -4.01
N GLY A 34 -14.34 -20.68 -5.15
CA GLY A 34 -13.65 -19.39 -5.26
C GLY A 34 -12.34 -19.33 -4.48
N THR A 35 -11.97 -18.11 -4.12
CA THR A 35 -10.72 -17.79 -3.41
C THR A 35 -10.98 -16.83 -2.27
N ASP A 36 -10.47 -17.15 -1.09
CA ASP A 36 -10.40 -16.22 0.03
C ASP A 36 -9.01 -15.57 0.07
N VAL A 37 -8.98 -14.24 0.09
CA VAL A 37 -7.74 -13.45 0.09
C VAL A 37 -7.68 -12.50 1.27
N ILE A 38 -6.50 -12.32 1.86
CA ILE A 38 -6.25 -11.15 2.72
C ILE A 38 -5.88 -9.98 1.81
N LEU A 39 -6.78 -9.00 1.73
CA LEU A 39 -6.65 -7.80 0.91
C LEU A 39 -6.27 -6.60 1.79
N SER A 40 -5.22 -5.89 1.37
CA SER A 40 -4.86 -4.58 1.90
C SER A 40 -4.89 -3.59 0.74
N GLU A 41 -5.77 -2.60 0.80
CA GLU A 41 -5.95 -1.63 -0.28
C GLU A 41 -6.16 -0.21 0.25
N GLY A 42 -5.72 0.76 -0.52
CA GLY A 42 -5.75 2.15 -0.11
C GLY A 42 -4.94 3.06 -1.01
N ILE A 43 -4.63 4.24 -0.48
CA ILE A 43 -3.85 5.27 -1.17
C ILE A 43 -2.63 5.59 -0.33
N LEU A 44 -1.44 5.39 -0.91
CA LEU A 44 -0.20 5.91 -0.38
C LEU A 44 0.05 7.30 -0.97
N SER A 45 0.50 8.24 -0.16
CA SER A 45 0.85 9.58 -0.63
C SER A 45 2.10 10.13 0.06
N LYS A 46 2.80 10.99 -0.67
CA LYS A 46 4.02 11.68 -0.30
C LYS A 46 3.78 13.18 -0.35
N GLN A 47 4.09 13.88 0.73
CA GLN A 47 4.07 15.33 0.79
C GLN A 47 5.41 15.86 1.25
N ILE A 48 5.94 16.85 0.54
CA ILE A 48 7.14 17.58 0.96
C ILE A 48 6.69 18.77 1.78
N LEU A 49 7.04 18.77 3.07
CA LEU A 49 6.74 19.84 4.02
C LEU A 49 7.95 20.76 4.14
N ASN A 50 7.74 22.04 3.81
CA ASN A 50 8.71 23.09 4.08
C ASN A 50 8.39 23.71 5.43
N VAL A 51 9.07 23.22 6.48
CA VAL A 51 8.89 23.71 7.84
C VAL A 51 9.77 24.96 8.06
N PRO A 52 9.21 26.10 8.50
CA PRO A 52 9.98 27.29 8.79
C PRO A 52 11.07 27.02 9.84
N GLY A 53 12.32 27.42 9.56
CA GLY A 53 13.45 27.22 10.47
C GLY A 53 14.23 25.91 10.29
N VAL A 54 13.78 25.01 9.41
CA VAL A 54 14.52 23.80 9.03
C VAL A 54 15.13 24.00 7.64
N LEU A 55 16.44 23.80 7.51
CA LEU A 55 17.19 23.99 6.26
C LEU A 55 16.85 22.94 5.19
N LEU A 56 16.31 21.79 5.58
CA LEU A 56 16.02 20.67 4.68
C LEU A 56 14.50 20.39 4.64
N PRO A 57 13.92 20.18 3.44
CA PRO A 57 12.52 19.76 3.33
C PRO A 57 12.29 18.42 4.04
N GLN A 58 11.18 18.32 4.77
CA GLN A 58 10.77 17.07 5.42
C GLN A 58 9.82 16.31 4.49
N ILE A 59 10.04 15.01 4.32
CA ILE A 59 9.11 14.15 3.58
C ILE A 59 8.12 13.55 4.59
N ASN A 60 6.83 13.77 4.36
CA ASN A 60 5.74 13.10 5.03
C ASN A 60 5.18 12.01 4.11
N LEU A 61 5.10 10.77 4.62
CA LEU A 61 4.45 9.66 3.95
C LEU A 61 3.17 9.33 4.72
N SER A 62 2.06 9.23 4.00
CA SER A 62 0.76 8.84 4.55
C SER A 62 0.18 7.64 3.83
N ASP A 63 -0.45 6.75 4.59
CA ASP A 63 -1.22 5.61 4.11
C ASP A 63 -2.69 5.79 4.51
N SER A 64 -3.54 6.05 3.52
CA SER A 64 -5.00 6.12 3.68
C SER A 64 -5.62 4.80 3.25
N ARG A 65 -5.70 3.86 4.18
CA ARG A 65 -6.23 2.52 3.93
C ARG A 65 -7.74 2.53 3.80
N THR A 66 -8.25 1.95 2.71
CA THR A 66 -9.70 1.80 2.48
C THR A 66 -10.21 0.44 2.95
N ASN A 67 -9.37 -0.61 2.93
CA ASN A 67 -9.73 -1.92 3.43
C ASN A 67 -8.49 -2.73 3.89
N GLU A 68 -8.70 -3.56 4.91
CA GLU A 68 -7.73 -4.46 5.52
C GLU A 68 -8.46 -5.68 6.08
N GLY A 69 -8.43 -6.80 5.38
CA GLY A 69 -9.09 -8.00 5.88
C GLY A 69 -9.30 -9.09 4.84
N TRP A 70 -10.08 -10.08 5.24
CA TRP A 70 -10.49 -11.18 4.37
C TRP A 70 -11.54 -10.72 3.36
N LYS A 71 -11.37 -11.15 2.12
CA LYS A 71 -12.33 -10.97 1.04
C LYS A 71 -12.48 -12.30 0.29
N HIS A 72 -13.73 -12.71 0.12
CA HIS A 72 -14.09 -13.83 -0.75
C HIS A 72 -14.26 -13.35 -2.20
N GLU A 73 -13.70 -14.07 -3.16
CA GLU A 73 -13.74 -13.78 -4.59
C GLU A 73 -14.22 -15.02 -5.37
N ASN A 74 -15.23 -14.85 -6.23
CA ASN A 74 -15.83 -15.91 -7.05
C ASN A 74 -15.15 -16.07 -8.41
#